data_AF-A0A943JLA3-F1
#
_entry.id   AF-A0A943JLA3-F1
#
_cell.length_a   1.000
_cell.length_b   1.000
_cell.length_c   1.000
_cell.angle_alpha   90.00
_cell.angle_beta   90.00
_cell.angle_gamma   90.00
#
_symmetry.space_group_name_H-M   'P 1'
#
loop_
_entity.id
_entity.type
_entity.pdbx_description
1 polymer ?
#
loop_
_entity_poly.entity_id
_entity_poly.type
_entity_poly.pdbx_seq_one_letter_code
_entity_poly.pdbx_strand_id
1 'polypeptide(L)'
;MGTGHPKFPESIYPINYGYIPNTISGDGKELDCYILGVFEPIKTFKGKCIAVLHRVNDNDDKLILVPEGKDYSDDAIRALTEFQERFFESIIIR
;
A
#
# COMPACT_ATOMS: atom_id res chain seq x y z
N MET A 1 8.76 -3.53 -5.50
CA MET A 1 8.52 -2.92 -6.82
C MET A 1 9.05 -3.82 -7.90
N GLY A 2 8.29 -4.00 -8.99
CA GLY A 2 8.68 -4.85 -10.12
C GLY A 2 8.61 -6.35 -9.83
N THR A 3 8.01 -6.74 -8.70
CA THR A 3 7.88 -8.12 -8.26
C THR A 3 6.42 -8.56 -8.35
N GLY A 4 6.20 -9.85 -8.62
CA GLY A 4 4.87 -10.45 -8.60
C GLY A 4 4.27 -10.52 -7.19
N HIS A 5 2.94 -10.56 -7.12
CA HIS A 5 2.23 -10.81 -5.88
C HIS A 5 2.58 -12.20 -5.32
N PRO A 6 2.74 -12.38 -3.98
CA PRO A 6 3.11 -13.68 -3.40
C PRO A 6 2.21 -14.85 -3.77
N LYS A 7 0.91 -14.58 -4.00
CA LYS A 7 -0.07 -15.60 -4.44
C LYS A 7 -0.34 -15.60 -5.94
N PHE A 8 -0.06 -14.49 -6.63
CA PHE A 8 -0.37 -14.28 -8.05
C PHE A 8 0.87 -13.69 -8.75
N PRO A 9 1.90 -14.51 -9.03
CA PRO A 9 3.20 -14.01 -9.49
C PRO A 9 3.15 -13.21 -10.80
N GLU A 10 2.11 -13.40 -11.61
CA GLU A 10 1.81 -12.65 -12.83
C GLU A 10 1.32 -11.20 -12.56
N SER A 11 0.78 -10.93 -11.37
CA SER A 11 0.37 -9.59 -10.96
C SER A 11 1.58 -8.82 -10.46
N ILE A 12 2.19 -8.05 -11.35
CA ILE A 12 3.39 -7.26 -11.05
C ILE A 12 3.01 -5.97 -10.32
N TYR A 13 3.64 -5.72 -9.17
CA TYR A 13 3.44 -4.50 -8.40
C TYR A 13 4.35 -3.38 -8.94
N PRO A 14 3.80 -2.34 -9.58
CA PRO A 14 4.58 -1.25 -10.16
C PRO A 14 5.13 -0.30 -9.09
N ILE A 15 4.66 -0.39 -7.85
CA ILE A 15 5.11 0.41 -6.71
C ILE A 15 5.78 -0.45 -5.64
N ASN A 16 6.36 0.20 -4.64
CA ASN A 16 6.90 -0.49 -3.48
C ASN A 16 5.77 -0.91 -2.52
N TYR A 17 5.89 -2.13 -2.00
CA TYR A 17 4.91 -2.77 -1.12
C TYR A 17 5.66 -3.48 -0.01
N GLY A 18 5.10 -3.46 1.18
CA GLY A 18 5.65 -4.15 2.34
C GLY A 18 4.66 -4.17 3.50
N TYR A 19 5.17 -4.39 4.71
CA TYR A 19 4.39 -4.47 5.93
C TYR A 19 5.10 -3.75 7.07
N ILE A 20 4.37 -3.39 8.12
CA ILE A 20 4.91 -2.78 9.33
C ILE A 20 5.21 -3.88 10.36
N PRO A 21 6.47 -4.12 10.73
CA PRO A 21 6.82 -5.18 11.67
C PRO A 21 6.23 -4.92 13.06
N ASN A 22 5.92 -6.00 13.79
CA ASN A 22 5.35 -5.96 15.14
C ASN A 22 3.97 -5.27 15.21
N THR A 23 3.17 -5.40 14.15
CA THR A 23 1.77 -4.97 14.12
C THR A 23 0.86 -6.16 13.81
N ILE A 24 -0.44 -6.02 14.09
CA ILE A 24 -1.45 -7.02 13.75
C ILE A 24 -2.64 -6.28 13.13
N SER A 25 -3.00 -6.71 11.93
CA SER A 25 -4.16 -6.27 11.14
C SER A 25 -5.39 -7.13 11.46
N GLY A 26 -6.54 -6.73 10.91
CA GLY A 26 -7.82 -7.45 11.09
C GLY A 26 -7.81 -8.88 10.55
N ASP A 27 -6.90 -9.19 9.61
CA ASP A 27 -6.72 -10.53 9.04
C ASP A 27 -5.74 -11.42 9.84
N GLY A 28 -5.19 -10.92 10.95
CA GLY A 28 -4.23 -11.61 11.80
C GLY A 28 -2.78 -11.60 11.31
N LYS A 29 -2.47 -10.87 10.23
CA LYS A 29 -1.09 -10.64 9.75
C LYS A 29 -0.61 -9.23 10.09
N GLU A 30 0.64 -8.90 9.77
CA GLU A 30 1.13 -7.53 9.89
C GLU A 30 0.34 -6.55 9.00
N LEU A 31 0.30 -5.27 9.40
CA LEU A 31 -0.32 -4.22 8.60
C LEU A 31 0.48 -3.98 7.32
N ASP A 32 -0.15 -4.22 6.19
CA ASP A 32 0.44 -4.01 4.87
C ASP A 32 0.45 -2.53 4.47
N CYS A 33 1.37 -2.16 3.58
CA CYS A 33 1.51 -0.78 3.12
C CYS A 33 2.00 -0.64 1.67
N TYR A 34 1.52 0.43 1.04
CA TYR A 34 2.05 0.96 -0.21
C TYR A 34 3.01 2.11 0.07
N ILE A 35 4.14 2.13 -0.63
CA ILE A 35 5.14 3.20 -0.54
C ILE A 35 5.11 3.98 -1.86
N LEU A 36 4.62 5.22 -1.79
CA LEU A 36 4.50 6.12 -2.95
C LEU A 36 5.65 7.12 -2.99
N GLY A 37 6.07 7.50 -4.19
CA GLY A 37 7.14 8.50 -4.39
C GLY A 37 8.57 7.99 -4.21
N VAL A 38 8.75 6.67 -4.17
CA VAL A 38 10.06 5.98 -4.20
C VAL A 38 10.07 5.06 -5.42
N PHE A 39 10.97 5.32 -6.37
CA PHE A 39 10.93 4.71 -7.72
C PHE A 39 12.01 3.65 -7.95
N GLU A 40 12.83 3.41 -6.94
CA GLU A 40 13.80 2.32 -6.86
C GLU A 40 13.27 1.17 -5.96
N PRO A 41 13.63 -0.09 -6.24
CA PRO A 41 13.36 -1.19 -5.33
C PRO A 41 14.10 -1.01 -4.01
N ILE A 42 13.38 -1.20 -2.91
CA ILE A 42 13.90 -1.01 -1.54
C ILE A 42 13.67 -2.25 -0.69
N LYS A 43 14.56 -2.46 0.29
CA LYS A 43 14.42 -3.54 1.30
C LYS A 43 13.74 -3.06 2.58
N THR A 44 14.02 -1.83 2.98
CA THR A 44 13.46 -1.19 4.17
C THR A 44 13.13 0.26 3.85
N PHE A 45 12.11 0.80 4.50
CA PHE A 45 11.69 2.18 4.32
C PHE A 45 11.19 2.75 5.64
N LYS A 46 11.53 4.02 5.88
CA LYS A 46 10.95 4.83 6.93
C LYS A 46 10.39 6.08 6.26
N GLY A 47 9.12 6.33 6.50
CA GLY A 47 8.41 7.47 5.93
C GLY A 47 7.22 7.89 6.77
N LYS A 48 6.45 8.82 6.23
CA LYS A 48 5.23 9.32 6.86
C LYS A 48 4.04 8.51 6.34
N CYS A 49 3.20 8.01 7.24
CA CYS A 49 1.86 7.54 6.88
C CYS A 49 0.96 8.76 6.64
N ILE A 50 0.35 8.85 5.46
CA ILE A 50 -0.51 9.99 5.09
C ILE A 50 -1.99 9.61 4.93
N ALA A 51 -2.28 8.32 4.83
CA ALA A 51 -3.65 7.81 4.71
C ALA A 51 -3.71 6.32 5.03
N VAL A 52 -4.92 5.83 5.29
CA VAL A 52 -5.30 4.42 5.30
C VAL A 52 -6.24 4.18 4.12
N LEU A 53 -5.95 3.16 3.32
CA LEU A 53 -6.85 2.61 2.33
C LEU A 53 -7.58 1.44 2.99
N HIS A 54 -8.81 1.72 3.42
CA HIS A 54 -9.66 0.76 4.10
C HIS A 54 -10.48 0.00 3.07
N ARG A 55 -10.36 -1.32 3.03
CA ARG A 55 -11.18 -2.17 2.15
C ARG A 55 -12.48 -2.50 2.88
N VAL A 56 -13.62 -2.18 2.27
CA VAL A 56 -14.93 -2.39 2.91
C VAL A 56 -15.46 -3.81 2.68
N ASN A 57 -14.91 -4.52 1.70
CA ASN A 57 -15.28 -5.88 1.33
C ASN A 57 -14.19 -6.92 1.61
N ASP A 58 -13.15 -6.55 2.37
CA ASP A 58 -11.99 -7.36 2.70
C ASP A 58 -11.39 -6.88 4.03
N ASN A 59 -10.78 -7.77 4.83
CA ASN A 59 -10.30 -7.44 6.18
C ASN A 59 -8.83 -6.99 6.21
N ASP A 60 -8.28 -6.56 5.07
CA ASP A 60 -6.86 -6.34 4.87
C ASP A 60 -6.59 -4.91 4.36
N ASP A 61 -6.61 -3.97 5.31
CA ASP A 61 -6.34 -2.56 5.09
C ASP A 61 -4.89 -2.29 4.66
N LYS A 62 -4.66 -1.18 3.97
CA LYS A 62 -3.34 -0.77 3.50
C LYS A 62 -2.98 0.62 3.99
N LEU A 63 -1.80 0.77 4.59
CA LEU A 63 -1.26 2.08 4.91
C LEU A 63 -0.62 2.72 3.66
N ILE A 64 -0.74 4.03 3.53
CA ILE A 64 -0.08 4.81 2.47
C ILE A 64 1.11 5.55 3.07
N LEU A 65 2.32 5.08 2.77
CA LEU A 65 3.57 5.67 3.23
C LEU A 65 4.25 6.48 2.11
N VAL A 66 4.85 7.61 2.49
CA VAL A 66 5.57 8.51 1.58
C VAL A 66 6.85 9.04 2.22
N PRO A 67 7.83 9.52 1.41
CA PRO A 67 8.97 10.26 1.93
C PRO A 67 8.54 11.50 2.73
N GLU A 68 9.36 11.92 3.69
CA GLU A 68 9.09 13.12 4.47
C GLU A 68 8.94 14.36 3.56
N GLY A 69 7.97 15.22 3.89
CA GLY A 69 7.65 16.41 3.07
C GLY A 69 6.87 16.12 1.78
N LYS A 70 6.47 14.88 1.51
CA LYS A 70 5.56 14.52 0.42
C LYS A 70 4.13 14.34 0.92
N ASP A 71 3.18 14.59 0.02
CA ASP A 71 1.76 14.30 0.18
C ASP A 71 1.18 14.00 -1.21
N TYR A 72 0.05 13.30 -1.26
CA TYR A 72 -0.66 12.92 -2.48
C TYR A 72 -2.15 13.11 -2.25
N SER A 73 -2.88 13.65 -3.22
CA SER A 73 -4.35 13.69 -3.14
C SER A 73 -4.95 12.28 -3.14
N ASP A 74 -6.17 12.15 -2.67
CA ASP A 74 -6.89 10.87 -2.67
C ASP A 74 -7.01 10.28 -4.09
N ASP A 75 -7.22 11.12 -5.11
CA ASP A 75 -7.25 10.69 -6.51
C ASP A 75 -5.89 10.19 -6.99
N ALA A 76 -4.79 10.82 -6.56
CA ALA A 76 -3.45 10.34 -6.88
C ALA A 76 -3.15 9.01 -6.18
N ILE A 77 -3.58 8.84 -4.93
CA ILE A 77 -3.47 7.57 -4.21
C ILE A 77 -4.23 6.48 -4.99
N ARG A 78 -5.50 6.71 -5.34
CA ARG A 78 -6.31 5.76 -6.12
C ARG A 78 -5.66 5.40 -7.44
N ALA A 79 -5.15 6.37 -8.20
CA ALA A 79 -4.51 6.12 -9.49
C ALA A 79 -3.23 5.28 -9.35
N LEU A 80 -2.42 5.54 -8.32
CA LEU A 80 -1.16 4.83 -8.08
C LEU A 80 -1.37 3.41 -7.53
N THR A 81 -2.49 3.15 -6.84
CA THR A 81 -2.83 1.83 -6.29
C THR A 81 -3.84 1.05 -7.14
N GLU A 82 -4.37 1.62 -8.22
CA GLU A 82 -5.42 1.04 -9.08
C GLU A 82 -5.10 -0.39 -9.54
N PHE A 83 -3.83 -0.66 -9.88
CA PHE A 83 -3.39 -1.97 -10.38
C PHE A 83 -3.82 -3.15 -9.50
N GLN A 84 -3.91 -2.93 -8.19
CA GLN A 84 -4.37 -3.90 -7.21
C GLN A 84 -5.76 -3.54 -6.66
N GLU A 85 -5.99 -2.27 -6.35
CA GLU A 85 -7.20 -1.86 -5.64
C GLU A 85 -8.46 -1.85 -6.54
N ARG A 86 -8.31 -1.96 -7.86
CA ARG A 86 -9.44 -2.20 -8.79
C ARG A 86 -10.22 -3.49 -8.52
N PHE A 87 -9.65 -4.42 -7.76
CA PHE A 87 -10.27 -5.69 -7.40
C PHE A 87 -11.02 -5.63 -6.05
N PHE A 88 -10.98 -4.49 -5.36
CA PHE A 88 -11.57 -4.30 -4.03
C PHE A 88 -12.44 -3.05 -3.99
N GLU A 89 -13.36 -3.01 -3.04
CA GLU A 89 -14.06 -1.77 -2.71
C GLU A 89 -13.31 -1.11 -1.56
N SER A 90 -12.78 0.09 -1.79
CA SER A 90 -11.96 0.79 -0.81
C SER A 90 -12.31 2.26 -0.65
N ILE A 91 -12.13 2.75 0.58
CA ILE A 91 -12.23 4.17 0.95
C ILE A 91 -10.89 4.65 1.51
N ILE A 92 -10.60 5.93 1.32
CA ILE A 92 -9.40 6.57 1.86
C ILE A 92 -9.77 7.32 3.14
N ILE A 93 -9.02 7.08 4.22
CA ILE A 93 -9.16 7.71 5.53
C ILE A 93 -7.87 8.50 5.82
N ARG A 94 -8.01 9.74 6.31
CA ARG A 94 -6.90 10.67 6.63
C ARG A 94 -6.83 11.01 8.12
#